data_AF-A0A8X6U8K7-F1
#
_entry.id   AF-A0A8X6U8K7-F1
#
_cell.length_a   1.000
_cell.length_b   1.000
_cell.length_c   1.000
_cell.angle_alpha   90.00
_cell.angle_beta   90.00
_cell.angle_gamma   90.00
#
_symmetry.space_group_name_H-M   'P 1'
#
loop_
_entity.id
_entity.type
_entity.pdbx_description
1 polymer ?
#
loop_
_entity_poly.entity_id
_entity_poly.type
_entity_poly.pdbx_seq_one_letter_code
_entity_poly.pdbx_strand_id
1 'polypeptide(L)'
;MLRAYSPQHLLRVEGLKPSLTAPYLGPLEVLSRTDQHLTVKRNDRTTTINNDRLNPAFLLNNINSAKEPFLSLKRNNPVVHAHRLDSNVPVSTTTRSGRKVRFNPKFL
;
A
#
# COMPACT_ATOMS: atom_id res chain seq x y z
N MET A 1 3.29 -32.44 12.56
CA MET A 1 2.89 -31.25 13.33
C MET A 1 3.02 -30.04 12.41
N LEU A 2 1.97 -29.71 11.64
CA LEU A 2 2.05 -28.66 10.61
C LEU A 2 1.85 -27.28 11.25
N ARG A 3 2.95 -26.62 11.59
CA ARG A 3 2.94 -25.19 11.92
C ARG A 3 3.35 -24.45 10.64
N ALA A 4 2.38 -24.17 9.77
CA ALA A 4 2.64 -23.45 8.53
C ALA A 4 1.41 -22.66 8.08
N TYR A 5 1.44 -21.35 8.37
CA TYR A 5 1.11 -20.21 7.51
C TYR A 5 1.00 -18.98 8.42
N SER A 6 1.87 -17.98 8.28
CA SER A 6 1.61 -16.63 8.83
C SER A 6 1.83 -15.52 7.79
N PRO A 7 1.09 -15.52 6.66
CA PRO A 7 0.79 -14.28 6.00
C PRO A 7 -0.05 -13.44 6.94
N GLN A 8 0.43 -12.23 7.23
CA GLN A 8 -0.31 -11.31 8.08
C GLN A 8 -1.44 -10.67 7.26
N HIS A 9 -2.57 -10.39 7.89
CA HIS A 9 -3.70 -9.74 7.24
C HIS A 9 -4.17 -8.55 8.06
N LEU A 10 -4.61 -7.49 7.38
CA LEU A 10 -5.28 -6.35 7.98
C LEU A 10 -6.77 -6.67 8.13
N LEU A 11 -7.35 -6.35 9.28
CA LEU A 11 -8.77 -6.57 9.53
C LEU A 11 -9.58 -5.29 9.39
N ARG A 12 -10.59 -5.30 8.53
CA ARG A 12 -11.61 -4.24 8.45
C ARG A 12 -12.45 -4.19 9.73
N VAL A 13 -12.39 -3.05 10.41
CA VAL A 13 -13.24 -2.76 11.58
C VAL A 13 -14.63 -2.37 11.07
N GLU A 14 -15.68 -2.89 11.69
CA GLU A 14 -17.07 -2.56 11.34
C GLU A 14 -17.70 -1.67 12.41
N GLY A 15 -18.77 -0.98 12.04
CA GLY A 15 -19.51 -0.07 12.92
C GLY A 15 -19.11 1.39 12.80
N LEU A 16 -19.81 2.23 13.56
CA LEU A 16 -19.57 3.66 13.64
C LEU A 16 -18.21 3.91 14.29
N LYS A 17 -17.37 4.71 13.63
CA LYS A 17 -16.04 5.10 14.12
C LYS A 17 -15.96 6.61 14.19
N PRO A 18 -15.18 7.16 15.12
CA PRO A 18 -14.81 8.57 15.08
C PRO A 18 -14.17 8.94 13.75
N SER A 19 -14.36 10.20 13.34
CA SER A 19 -13.68 10.73 12.15
C SER A 19 -12.17 10.54 12.27
N LEU A 20 -11.50 10.32 11.13
CA LEU A 20 -10.05 10.09 11.04
C LEU A 20 -9.52 8.82 11.73
N THR A 21 -10.40 7.85 12.04
CA THR A 21 -9.97 6.53 12.55
C THR A 21 -9.60 5.59 11.40
N ALA A 22 -8.48 4.86 11.53
CA ALA A 22 -8.07 3.88 10.54
C ALA A 22 -9.16 2.82 10.31
N PRO A 23 -9.54 2.52 9.04
CA PRO A 23 -10.61 1.58 8.77
C PRO A 23 -10.21 0.13 9.03
N TYR A 24 -8.91 -0.15 9.02
CA TYR A 24 -8.32 -1.46 9.26
C TYR A 24 -7.50 -1.47 10.55
N LEU A 25 -7.53 -2.59 11.24
CA LEU A 25 -6.59 -2.92 12.30
C LEU A 25 -5.41 -3.69 11.71
N GLY A 26 -4.25 -3.49 12.34
CA GLY A 26 -2.94 -3.83 11.82
C GLY A 26 -2.73 -5.31 11.47
N PRO A 27 -1.51 -5.67 11.07
CA PRO A 27 -1.22 -7.01 10.61
C PRO A 27 -1.47 -8.04 11.72
N LEU A 28 -2.48 -8.89 11.53
CA LEU A 28 -2.86 -9.94 12.46
C LEU A 28 -2.17 -11.24 12.06
N GLU A 29 -1.64 -11.94 13.05
CA GLU A 29 -1.10 -13.29 12.88
C GLU A 29 -2.28 -14.25 12.65
N VAL A 30 -2.24 -14.93 11.50
CA VAL A 30 -3.19 -15.99 11.15
C VAL A 30 -2.70 -17.28 11.80
N LEU A 31 -3.55 -17.90 12.61
CA LEU A 31 -3.29 -19.19 13.27
C LEU A 31 -3.81 -20.37 12.46
N SER A 32 -4.99 -20.21 11.83
CA SER A 32 -5.57 -21.21 10.94
C SER A 32 -6.46 -20.57 9.88
N ARG A 33 -6.65 -21.28 8.76
CA ARG A 33 -7.46 -20.83 7.62
C ARG A 33 -8.39 -21.93 7.16
N THR A 34 -9.62 -21.57 6.86
CA THR A 34 -10.59 -22.33 6.08
C THR A 34 -10.99 -21.51 4.85
N ASP A 35 -11.82 -22.09 3.98
CA ASP A 35 -12.26 -21.43 2.74
C ASP A 35 -13.08 -20.16 3.02
N GLN A 36 -13.79 -20.12 4.15
CA GLN A 36 -14.70 -19.03 4.51
C GLN A 36 -14.16 -18.16 5.64
N HIS A 37 -13.34 -18.72 6.54
CA HIS A 37 -12.94 -18.07 7.76
C HIS A 37 -11.45 -18.21 8.06
N LEU A 38 -10.95 -17.24 8.83
CA LEU A 38 -9.59 -17.17 9.32
C LEU A 38 -9.61 -17.01 10.83
N THR A 39 -8.79 -17.79 11.51
CA THR A 39 -8.58 -17.70 12.94
C THR A 39 -7.32 -16.90 13.19
N VAL A 40 -7.43 -15.76 13.87
CA VAL A 40 -6.32 -14.84 14.11
C VAL A 40 -6.04 -14.64 15.59
N LYS A 41 -4.79 -14.32 15.93
CA LYS A 41 -4.40 -13.88 17.27
C LYS A 41 -4.59 -12.37 17.39
N ARG A 42 -5.36 -11.93 18.39
CA ARG A 42 -5.59 -10.52 18.73
C ARG A 42 -5.62 -10.34 20.24
N ASN A 43 -4.76 -9.47 20.78
CA ASN A 43 -4.73 -9.12 22.21
C ASN A 43 -4.77 -10.37 23.11
N ASP A 44 -3.91 -11.35 22.79
CA ASP A 44 -3.80 -12.66 23.44
C ASP A 44 -5.03 -13.57 23.39
N ARG A 45 -6.06 -13.15 22.64
CA ARG A 45 -7.23 -13.97 22.34
C ARG A 45 -7.19 -14.45 20.90
N THR A 46 -7.84 -15.58 20.69
CA THR A 46 -8.07 -16.12 19.35
C THR A 46 -9.44 -15.66 18.88
N THR A 47 -9.54 -15.18 17.64
CA THR A 47 -10.82 -14.72 17.06
C THR A 47 -10.98 -15.27 15.65
N THR A 48 -12.17 -15.76 15.33
CA THR A 48 -12.53 -16.22 13.99
C THR A 48 -13.19 -15.08 13.21
N ILE A 49 -12.76 -14.88 11.97
CA ILE A 49 -13.16 -13.76 11.11
C ILE A 49 -13.49 -14.32 9.73
N ASN A 50 -14.55 -13.80 9.09
CA ASN A 50 -14.81 -14.07 7.68
C ASN A 50 -13.73 -13.43 6.76
N ASN A 51 -13.29 -14.18 5.76
CA ASN A 51 -12.36 -13.75 4.72
C ASN A 51 -12.72 -12.40 4.08
N ASP A 52 -14.01 -12.07 3.95
CA ASP A 52 -14.48 -10.81 3.34
C ASP A 52 -14.00 -9.54 4.05
N ARG A 53 -13.65 -9.66 5.34
CA ARG A 53 -13.21 -8.53 6.16
C ARG A 53 -11.68 -8.39 6.22
N LEU A 54 -10.94 -9.24 5.51
CA LEU A 54 -9.49 -9.30 5.57
C LEU A 54 -8.86 -8.77 4.28
N ASN A 55 -7.75 -8.06 4.44
CA ASN A 55 -6.92 -7.58 3.34
C ASN A 55 -5.49 -8.12 3.56
N PRO A 56 -4.81 -8.71 2.56
CA PRO A 56 -3.42 -9.12 2.72
C PRO A 56 -2.53 -7.98 3.21
N ALA A 57 -1.71 -8.25 4.24
CA ALA A 57 -0.68 -7.33 4.69
C ALA A 57 0.63 -7.68 3.97
N PHE A 58 1.05 -6.81 3.05
CA PHE A 58 2.35 -6.92 2.43
C PHE A 58 3.40 -6.39 3.40
N LEU A 59 4.09 -7.32 4.06
CA LEU A 59 5.29 -6.99 4.81
C LEU A 59 6.48 -7.06 3.87
N LEU A 60 7.35 -6.05 3.91
CA LEU A 60 8.68 -6.16 3.32
C LEU A 60 9.52 -7.07 4.23
N ASN A 61 9.39 -8.38 4.05
CA ASN A 61 10.31 -9.30 4.69
C ASN A 61 11.69 -9.12 4.04
N ASN A 62 12.64 -8.55 4.79
CA ASN A 62 14.07 -8.48 4.51
C ASN A 62 14.44 -8.26 3.03
N ILE A 63 14.83 -7.03 2.70
CA ILE A 63 15.33 -6.54 1.39
C ILE A 63 16.47 -7.41 0.79
N ASN A 64 16.96 -8.43 1.49
CA ASN A 64 18.11 -9.25 1.11
C ASN A 64 17.78 -10.63 0.51
N SER A 65 16.51 -11.01 0.32
CA SER A 65 16.16 -12.28 -0.35
C SER A 65 15.12 -12.07 -1.44
N ALA A 66 15.51 -11.30 -2.48
CA ALA A 66 14.74 -11.20 -3.71
C ALA A 66 14.81 -12.51 -4.52
N LYS A 67 13.90 -13.44 -4.21
CA LYS A 67 13.47 -14.51 -5.12
C LYS A 67 11.98 -14.74 -4.89
N GLU A 68 11.15 -13.94 -5.53
CA GLU A 68 9.81 -14.33 -6.02
C GLU A 68 9.25 -13.17 -6.85
N PRO A 69 8.43 -13.45 -7.89
CA PRO A 69 8.21 -12.55 -9.01
C PRO A 69 7.36 -11.38 -8.54
N PHE A 70 8.00 -10.22 -8.44
CA PHE A 70 7.31 -8.95 -8.57
C PHE A 70 6.55 -9.04 -9.90
N LEU A 71 5.24 -9.30 -9.86
CA LEU A 71 4.38 -9.10 -11.01
C LEU A 71 4.62 -7.64 -11.41
N SER A 72 5.42 -7.46 -12.45
CA SER A 72 5.74 -6.14 -12.95
C SER A 72 4.42 -5.61 -13.51
N LEU A 73 3.69 -4.90 -12.66
CA LEU A 73 2.74 -3.91 -13.12
C LEU A 73 3.59 -3.07 -14.06
N LYS A 74 3.35 -3.21 -15.37
CA LYS A 74 3.93 -2.35 -16.40
C LYS A 74 3.46 -0.96 -16.02
N ARG A 75 4.28 -0.27 -15.22
CA ARG A 75 4.17 1.14 -14.99
C ARG A 75 4.39 1.71 -16.37
N ASN A 76 3.32 2.20 -16.98
CA ASN A 76 3.42 3.03 -18.17
C ASN A 76 4.19 4.28 -17.72
N ASN A 77 5.51 4.18 -17.70
CA ASN A 77 6.38 5.32 -17.52
C ASN A 77 6.04 6.23 -18.70
N PRO A 78 5.60 7.48 -18.47
CA PRO A 78 5.62 8.43 -19.56
C PRO A 78 7.08 8.46 -20.03
N VAL A 79 7.29 8.24 -21.32
CA VAL A 79 8.61 8.41 -21.94
C VAL A 79 9.01 9.85 -21.64
N VAL A 80 9.87 10.01 -20.64
CA VAL A 80 10.58 11.26 -20.43
C VAL A 80 11.56 11.29 -21.58
N HIS A 81 11.11 11.84 -22.71
CA HIS A 81 12.03 12.37 -23.69
C HIS A 81 12.83 13.43 -22.94
N ALA A 82 14.04 13.06 -22.53
CA ALA A 82 15.04 14.01 -22.09
C ALA A 82 15.39 14.85 -23.31
N HIS A 83 14.57 15.87 -23.58
CA HIS A 83 14.98 16.98 -24.40
C HIS A 83 16.11 17.63 -23.62
N ARG A 84 17.35 17.42 -24.10
CA ARG A 84 18.50 18.27 -23.76
C ARG A 84 17.98 19.71 -23.74
N LEU A 85 18.09 20.36 -22.59
CA LEU A 85 17.80 21.78 -22.47
C LEU A 85 18.93 22.53 -23.19
N ASP A 86 18.72 22.84 -24.47
CA ASP A 86 19.36 24.00 -25.05
C ASP A 86 18.82 25.23 -24.31
N SER A 87 19.74 26.01 -23.76
CA SER A 87 19.58 26.94 -22.63
C SER A 87 18.75 28.21 -22.91
N ASN A 88 17.73 28.18 -23.77
CA ASN A 88 17.03 29.42 -24.17
C ASN A 88 15.50 29.34 -24.31
N VAL A 89 14.83 28.41 -23.63
CA VAL A 89 13.34 28.36 -23.59
C VAL A 89 12.85 28.61 -22.16
N PRO A 90 11.98 29.62 -21.92
CA PRO A 90 11.43 29.85 -20.59
C PRO A 90 10.54 28.67 -20.18
N VAL A 91 10.97 27.95 -19.13
CA VAL A 91 10.23 26.82 -18.55
C VAL A 91 8.91 27.32 -17.99
N SER A 92 7.80 27.03 -18.67
CA SER A 92 6.46 27.31 -18.15
C SER A 92 6.10 26.24 -17.11
N THR A 93 5.99 26.61 -15.83
CA THR A 93 5.49 25.68 -14.82
C THR A 93 3.98 25.46 -15.00
N THR A 94 3.58 24.27 -15.41
CA THR A 94 2.18 23.87 -15.53
C THR A 94 1.85 22.73 -14.57
N THR A 95 0.63 22.73 -14.01
CA THR A 95 0.12 21.60 -13.23
C THR A 95 -0.26 20.43 -14.13
N ARG A 96 -0.53 19.27 -13.55
CA ARG A 96 -1.07 18.09 -14.26
C ARG A 96 -2.33 18.38 -15.09
N SER A 97 -3.15 19.36 -14.70
CA SER A 97 -4.35 19.79 -15.43
C SER A 97 -4.07 20.87 -16.48
N GLY A 98 -2.80 21.24 -16.71
CA GLY A 98 -2.40 22.25 -17.69
C GLY A 98 -2.49 23.70 -17.19
N ARG A 99 -2.79 23.93 -15.90
CA ARG A 99 -2.87 25.29 -15.36
C ARG A 99 -1.47 25.88 -15.22
N LYS A 100 -1.25 27.08 -15.76
CA LYS A 100 -0.01 27.84 -15.55
C LYS A 100 0.10 28.26 -14.08
N VAL A 101 1.24 28.00 -13.47
CA VAL A 101 1.56 28.39 -12.09
C VAL A 101 2.76 29.33 -12.11
N ARG A 102 2.71 30.37 -11.29
CA ARG A 102 3.85 31.23 -11.00
C ARG A 102 4.24 30.97 -9.55
N PHE A 103 5.46 30.50 -9.33
CA PHE A 103 6.00 30.44 -7.98
C PHE A 103 6.50 31.82 -7.57
N ASN A 104 6.19 32.21 -6.34
CA ASN A 104 6.75 33.44 -5.77
C ASN A 104 8.16 33.12 -5.27
N PRO A 105 9.21 33.82 -5.74
CA PRO A 105 10.59 33.55 -5.34
C PRO A 105 10.84 33.77 -3.85
N LYS A 106 9.93 34.45 -3.13
CA LYS A 106 10.02 34.62 -1.67
C LYS A 106 9.83 33.31 -0.89
N PHE A 107 9.23 32.29 -1.50
CA PHE A 107 8.90 31.01 -0.85
C PHE A 107 9.62 29.81 -1.49
N LEU A 108 10.66 30.06 -2.29
CA LEU A 108 11.52 29.06 -2.92
C LEU A 108 12.91 29.05 -2.27
#